data_AF-B5AF50-F1
#
_entry.id   AF-B5AF50-F1
#
_cell.length_a   1.000
_cell.length_b   1.000
_cell.length_c   1.000
_cell.angle_alpha   90.00
_cell.angle_beta   90.00
_cell.angle_gamma   90.00
#
_symmetry.space_group_name_H-M   'P 1'
#
loop_
_entity.id
_entity.type
_entity.pdbx_description
1 polymer ?
#
loop_
_entity_poly.entity_id
_entity_poly.type
_entity_poly.pdbx_seq_one_letter_code
_entity_poly.pdbx_strand_id
1 'polypeptide(L)'
;AARQAIENAGLTTDDIRMVAVTSCTGFMMPSLTAHLINDLGLRTSTVQLPIAQLGCVAGAAAINRANDFASLAPDNHVLIVSLEFSSLCYQPQDTKLHAFISAALFGDAVSACVMRADDQAPGFKIAKTGSYFLPDSEHYIKYDVKDSGFHFTLDKAVMNSIKDVAPMMEELNYETFNQHCAQNDFFIF
;
A
#
# COMPACT_ATOMS: atom_id res chain seq x y z
N ALA A 1 -10.67 -8.68 -7.81
CA ALA A 1 -10.11 -8.23 -6.52
C ALA A 1 -11.15 -7.47 -5.69
N ALA A 2 -11.51 -6.23 -6.04
CA ALA A 2 -12.39 -5.38 -5.20
C ALA A 2 -13.75 -6.02 -4.83
N ARG A 3 -14.51 -6.53 -5.81
CA ARG A 3 -15.80 -7.20 -5.53
C ARG A 3 -15.64 -8.40 -4.57
N GLN A 4 -14.62 -9.21 -4.80
CA GLN A 4 -14.31 -10.36 -3.93
C GLN A 4 -13.93 -9.91 -2.52
N ALA A 5 -13.19 -8.81 -2.36
CA ALA A 5 -12.83 -8.28 -1.05
C ALA A 5 -14.05 -7.79 -0.27
N ILE A 6 -14.99 -7.11 -0.94
CA ILE A 6 -16.27 -6.68 -0.36
C ILE A 6 -17.10 -7.89 0.07
N GLU A 7 -17.21 -8.91 -0.78
CA GLU A 7 -17.92 -10.16 -0.49
C GLU A 7 -17.29 -10.91 0.69
N ASN A 8 -15.96 -11.08 0.70
CA ASN A 8 -15.22 -11.74 1.78
C ASN A 8 -15.39 -11.01 3.12
N ALA A 9 -15.62 -9.69 3.09
CA ALA A 9 -15.90 -8.91 4.28
C ALA A 9 -17.36 -9.02 4.75
N GLY A 10 -18.25 -9.71 4.01
CA GLY A 10 -19.67 -9.80 4.33
C GLY A 10 -20.40 -8.46 4.21
N LEU A 11 -19.99 -7.64 3.23
CA LEU A 11 -20.53 -6.31 2.98
C LEU A 11 -21.07 -6.19 1.56
N THR A 12 -21.76 -5.09 1.30
CA THR A 12 -22.19 -4.65 -0.02
C THR A 12 -21.45 -3.39 -0.44
N THR A 13 -21.59 -2.99 -1.70
CA THR A 13 -21.00 -1.75 -2.22
C THR A 13 -21.52 -0.49 -1.52
N ASP A 14 -22.75 -0.53 -0.98
CA ASP A 14 -23.35 0.56 -0.21
C ASP A 14 -22.72 0.75 1.17
N ASP A 15 -22.01 -0.25 1.66
CA ASP A 15 -21.36 -0.21 2.98
C ASP A 15 -20.00 0.49 2.93
N ILE A 16 -19.41 0.66 1.74
CA ILE A 16 -18.09 1.27 1.56
C ILE A 16 -18.16 2.80 1.61
N ARG A 17 -17.42 3.40 2.55
CA ARG A 17 -17.37 4.86 2.78
C ARG A 17 -16.10 5.53 2.31
N MET A 18 -15.04 4.76 2.12
CA MET A 18 -13.82 5.22 1.45
C MET A 18 -13.30 4.15 0.50
N VAL A 19 -12.77 4.59 -0.65
CA VAL A 19 -11.94 3.78 -1.52
C VAL A 19 -10.52 4.35 -1.54
N ALA A 20 -9.57 3.56 -1.05
CA ALA A 20 -8.15 3.85 -1.12
C ALA A 20 -7.53 3.00 -2.24
N VAL A 21 -6.86 3.65 -3.18
CA VAL A 21 -6.16 2.94 -4.27
C VAL A 21 -4.69 3.28 -4.21
N THR A 22 -3.83 2.27 -4.23
CA THR A 22 -2.38 2.46 -4.27
C THR A 22 -1.79 1.96 -5.58
N SER A 23 -0.95 2.78 -6.19
CA SER A 23 -0.10 2.37 -7.31
C SER A 23 1.08 3.34 -7.47
N CYS A 24 2.24 2.84 -7.88
CA CYS A 24 3.39 3.65 -8.27
C CYS A 24 3.84 3.43 -9.72
N THR A 25 3.20 2.50 -10.44
CA THR A 25 3.49 2.16 -11.85
C THR A 25 2.63 2.90 -12.86
N GLY A 26 1.76 3.82 -12.40
CA GLY A 26 0.94 4.66 -13.27
C GLY A 26 0.43 5.90 -12.56
N PHE A 27 0.22 6.97 -13.32
CA PHE A 27 -0.41 8.20 -12.85
C PHE A 27 -1.53 8.58 -13.82
N MET A 28 -2.75 8.77 -13.30
CA MET A 28 -3.94 9.04 -14.12
C MET A 28 -4.81 10.12 -13.51
N MET A 29 -5.43 10.93 -14.36
CA MET A 29 -6.45 11.90 -14.00
C MET A 29 -7.62 11.77 -14.98
N PRO A 30 -8.85 11.43 -14.51
CA PRO A 30 -9.23 11.17 -13.13
C PRO A 30 -8.53 9.93 -12.53
N SER A 31 -8.42 9.86 -11.20
CA SER A 31 -7.77 8.76 -10.51
C SER A 31 -8.58 7.46 -10.63
N LEU A 32 -7.94 6.31 -10.43
CA LEU A 32 -8.63 5.03 -10.48
C LEU A 32 -9.75 4.91 -9.42
N THR A 33 -9.65 5.63 -8.30
CA THR A 33 -10.75 5.73 -7.32
C THR A 33 -12.06 6.19 -7.96
N ALA A 34 -12.01 7.16 -8.89
CA ALA A 34 -13.19 7.67 -9.57
C ALA A 34 -13.80 6.63 -10.52
N HIS A 35 -12.96 5.86 -11.20
CA HIS A 35 -13.40 4.75 -12.04
C HIS A 35 -14.03 3.64 -11.18
N LEU A 36 -13.39 3.25 -10.07
CA LEU A 36 -13.91 2.22 -9.16
C LEU A 36 -15.25 2.62 -8.53
N ILE A 37 -15.46 3.89 -8.18
CA ILE A 37 -16.75 4.35 -7.67
C ILE A 37 -17.85 4.08 -8.69
N ASN A 38 -17.63 4.44 -9.97
CA ASN A 38 -18.61 4.20 -11.03
C ASN A 38 -18.80 2.71 -11.32
N ASP A 39 -17.70 1.98 -11.53
CA ASP A 39 -17.73 0.58 -11.98
C ASP A 39 -18.29 -0.36 -10.91
N LEU A 40 -18.03 -0.08 -9.63
CA LEU A 40 -18.59 -0.85 -8.52
C LEU A 40 -19.99 -0.38 -8.11
N GLY A 41 -20.41 0.82 -8.54
CA GLY A 41 -21.65 1.44 -8.06
C GLY A 41 -21.55 1.81 -6.58
N LEU A 42 -20.41 2.37 -6.15
CA LEU A 42 -20.27 2.89 -4.80
C LEU A 42 -21.11 4.17 -4.64
N ARG A 43 -21.35 4.57 -3.40
CA ARG A 43 -22.07 5.82 -3.10
C ARG A 43 -21.34 7.01 -3.72
N THR A 44 -22.11 7.99 -4.19
CA THR A 44 -21.56 9.25 -4.71
C THR A 44 -20.84 10.07 -3.63
N SER A 45 -21.08 9.78 -2.36
CA SER A 45 -20.38 10.36 -1.21
C SER A 45 -19.16 9.56 -0.74
N THR A 46 -18.78 8.47 -1.42
CA THR A 46 -17.59 7.69 -1.06
C THR A 46 -16.34 8.57 -1.16
N VAL A 47 -15.58 8.62 -0.06
CA VAL A 47 -14.32 9.36 0.02
C VAL A 47 -13.28 8.69 -0.87
N GLN A 48 -12.56 9.50 -1.64
CA GLN A 48 -11.51 9.04 -2.54
C GLN A 48 -10.14 9.28 -1.94
N LEU A 49 -9.31 8.24 -1.86
CA LEU A 49 -7.92 8.35 -1.43
C LEU A 49 -6.98 7.68 -2.47
N PRO A 50 -6.65 8.36 -3.57
CA PRO A 50 -5.62 7.89 -4.49
C PRO A 50 -4.23 8.12 -3.88
N ILE A 51 -3.50 7.04 -3.59
CA ILE A 51 -2.14 7.05 -3.04
C ILE A 51 -1.17 6.69 -4.16
N ALA A 52 -0.54 7.73 -4.72
CA ALA A 52 0.52 7.56 -5.70
C ALA A 52 1.91 7.70 -5.03
N GLN A 53 2.95 7.20 -5.71
CA GLN A 53 4.37 7.47 -5.41
C GLN A 53 4.95 6.88 -4.11
N LEU A 54 4.14 6.31 -3.22
CA LEU A 54 4.66 5.65 -2.00
C LEU A 54 5.38 4.32 -2.28
N GLY A 55 5.36 3.80 -3.50
CA GLY A 55 6.09 2.60 -3.88
C GLY A 55 5.67 1.37 -3.05
N CYS A 56 6.64 0.52 -2.71
CA CYS A 56 6.39 -0.75 -2.02
C CYS A 56 5.71 -0.59 -0.65
N VAL A 57 5.85 0.56 0.04
CA VAL A 57 5.21 0.77 1.36
C VAL A 57 3.74 1.20 1.26
N ALA A 58 3.23 1.48 0.05
CA ALA A 58 1.90 2.06 -0.14
C ALA A 58 0.78 1.20 0.44
N GLY A 59 0.90 -0.14 0.42
CA GLY A 59 -0.08 -1.04 1.02
C GLY A 59 -0.25 -0.82 2.53
N ALA A 60 0.85 -0.79 3.28
CA ALA A 60 0.83 -0.50 4.72
C ALA A 60 0.36 0.94 5.01
N ALA A 61 0.79 1.90 4.20
CA ALA A 61 0.33 3.29 4.32
C ALA A 61 -1.19 3.43 4.11
N ALA A 62 -1.75 2.70 3.14
CA ALA A 62 -3.19 2.66 2.90
C ALA A 62 -3.96 2.04 4.08
N ILE A 63 -3.43 0.96 4.67
CA ILE A 63 -3.98 0.35 5.89
C ILE A 63 -3.98 1.36 7.03
N ASN A 64 -2.89 2.12 7.23
CA ASN A 64 -2.82 3.14 8.28
C ASN A 64 -3.91 4.22 8.09
N ARG A 65 -4.08 4.72 6.87
CA ARG A 65 -5.11 5.74 6.56
C ARG A 65 -6.53 5.20 6.64
N ALA A 66 -6.73 3.95 6.22
CA ALA A 66 -8.00 3.27 6.41
C ALA A 66 -8.33 3.13 7.90
N ASN A 67 -7.35 2.80 8.74
CA ASN A 67 -7.53 2.65 10.19
C ASN A 67 -7.90 3.98 10.87
N ASP A 68 -7.21 5.06 10.50
CA ASP A 68 -7.54 6.41 10.96
C ASP A 68 -8.99 6.77 10.62
N PHE A 69 -9.44 6.47 9.39
CA PHE A 69 -10.80 6.78 8.93
C PHE A 69 -11.88 5.88 9.52
N ALA A 70 -11.60 4.57 9.61
CA ALA A 70 -12.50 3.57 10.19
C ALA A 70 -12.76 3.84 11.68
N SER A 71 -11.77 4.38 12.39
CA SER A 71 -11.90 4.74 13.81
C SER A 71 -12.86 5.91 14.06
N LEU A 72 -13.27 6.67 13.02
CA LEU A 72 -14.16 7.83 13.17
C LEU A 72 -15.65 7.44 13.32
N ALA A 73 -16.07 6.30 12.78
CA ALA A 73 -17.46 5.83 12.88
C ALA A 73 -17.56 4.32 12.60
N PRO A 74 -18.48 3.59 13.28
CA PRO A 74 -18.58 2.13 13.16
C PRO A 74 -18.96 1.62 11.76
N ASP A 75 -19.50 2.48 10.89
CA ASP A 75 -19.89 2.17 9.52
C ASP A 75 -18.94 2.73 8.45
N ASN A 76 -17.77 3.28 8.86
CA ASN A 76 -16.74 3.80 7.95
C ASN A 76 -15.87 2.68 7.35
N HIS A 77 -16.49 1.71 6.69
CA HIS A 77 -15.75 0.63 6.04
C HIS A 77 -14.95 1.14 4.83
N VAL A 78 -13.72 0.66 4.68
CA VAL A 78 -12.77 1.13 3.67
C VAL A 78 -12.39 -0.01 2.73
N LEU A 79 -12.62 0.19 1.43
CA LEU A 79 -12.05 -0.67 0.39
C LEU A 79 -10.64 -0.19 0.06
N ILE A 80 -9.65 -1.07 0.23
CA ILE A 80 -8.27 -0.83 -0.17
C ILE A 80 -7.99 -1.69 -1.40
N VAL A 81 -7.48 -1.07 -2.47
CA VAL A 81 -7.05 -1.75 -3.69
C VAL A 81 -5.61 -1.38 -3.97
N SER A 82 -4.73 -2.37 -4.01
CA SER A 82 -3.36 -2.19 -4.46
C SER A 82 -3.18 -2.82 -5.84
N LEU A 83 -2.58 -2.09 -6.76
CA LEU A 83 -2.28 -2.59 -8.09
C LEU A 83 -0.93 -2.06 -8.57
N GLU A 84 -0.16 -2.96 -9.16
CA GLU A 84 1.10 -2.61 -9.79
C GLU A 84 1.21 -3.37 -11.11
N PHE A 85 1.51 -2.64 -12.18
CA PHE A 85 1.74 -3.17 -13.52
C PHE A 85 3.15 -2.80 -13.96
N SER A 86 4.15 -3.35 -13.28
CA SER A 86 5.56 -3.05 -13.51
C SER A 86 6.03 -3.42 -14.93
N SER A 87 5.35 -4.35 -15.59
CA SER A 87 5.60 -4.68 -17.00
C SER A 87 5.41 -3.47 -17.93
N LEU A 88 4.51 -2.53 -17.58
CA LEU A 88 4.31 -1.28 -18.32
C LEU A 88 5.47 -0.29 -18.16
N CYS A 89 6.27 -0.46 -17.12
CA CYS A 89 7.47 0.35 -16.85
C CYS A 89 8.75 -0.28 -17.42
N TYR A 90 8.64 -1.35 -18.21
CA TYR A 90 9.80 -2.05 -18.76
C TYR A 90 10.58 -1.19 -19.76
N GLN A 91 11.90 -1.11 -19.58
CA GLN A 91 12.81 -0.30 -20.39
C GLN A 91 13.77 -1.21 -21.18
N PRO A 92 13.37 -1.76 -22.35
CA PRO A 92 14.16 -2.77 -23.09
C PRO A 92 15.52 -2.26 -23.58
N GLN A 93 15.69 -0.95 -23.72
CA GLN A 93 16.93 -0.33 -24.20
C GLN A 93 17.89 0.06 -23.05
N ASP A 94 17.47 -0.04 -21.79
CA ASP A 94 18.35 0.23 -20.66
C ASP A 94 19.18 -1.01 -20.31
N THR A 95 20.47 -0.94 -20.61
CA THR A 95 21.43 -2.03 -20.42
C THR A 95 22.13 -2.00 -19.06
N LYS A 96 21.73 -1.09 -18.16
CA LYS A 96 22.33 -0.99 -16.82
C LYS A 96 21.86 -2.12 -15.91
N LEU A 97 22.71 -2.47 -14.94
CA LEU A 97 22.45 -3.55 -13.98
C LEU A 97 21.12 -3.38 -13.21
N HIS A 98 20.76 -2.16 -12.81
CA HIS A 98 19.50 -1.93 -12.09
C HIS A 98 18.27 -2.24 -12.97
N ALA A 99 18.30 -1.92 -14.26
CA ALA A 99 17.20 -2.21 -15.17
C ALA A 99 16.99 -3.73 -15.33
N PHE A 100 18.09 -4.49 -15.40
CA PHE A 100 18.04 -5.96 -15.39
C PHE A 100 17.45 -6.50 -14.08
N ILE A 101 17.90 -5.99 -12.93
CA ILE A 101 17.39 -6.39 -11.61
C ILE A 101 15.89 -6.08 -11.51
N SER A 102 15.45 -4.89 -11.91
CA SER A 102 14.03 -4.51 -11.93
C SER A 102 13.20 -5.46 -12.77
N ALA A 103 13.65 -5.80 -13.98
CA ALA A 103 12.95 -6.72 -14.88
C ALA A 103 12.90 -8.16 -14.33
N ALA A 104 13.84 -8.55 -13.48
CA ALA A 104 13.87 -9.86 -12.85
C ALA A 104 13.02 -9.96 -11.56
N LEU A 105 12.83 -8.84 -10.85
CA LEU A 105 12.14 -8.80 -9.56
C LEU A 105 10.66 -8.45 -9.65
N PHE A 106 10.29 -7.52 -10.53
CA PHE A 106 8.95 -6.95 -10.55
C PHE A 106 8.02 -7.65 -11.54
N GLY A 107 6.76 -7.80 -11.13
CA GLY A 107 5.69 -8.35 -11.95
C GLY A 107 4.40 -7.54 -11.82
N ASP A 108 3.35 -8.05 -12.45
CA ASP A 108 2.04 -7.41 -12.46
C ASP A 108 1.11 -8.09 -11.46
N ALA A 109 0.43 -7.32 -10.62
CA ALA A 109 -0.48 -7.84 -9.62
C ALA A 109 -1.57 -6.83 -9.23
N VAL A 110 -2.71 -7.36 -8.80
CA VAL A 110 -3.78 -6.60 -8.16
C VAL A 110 -4.24 -7.35 -6.92
N SER A 111 -4.31 -6.67 -5.79
CA SER A 111 -4.88 -7.16 -4.55
C SER A 111 -5.91 -6.18 -4.01
N ALA A 112 -6.83 -6.68 -3.18
CA ALA A 112 -7.78 -5.83 -2.47
C ALA A 112 -8.14 -6.45 -1.13
N CYS A 113 -8.38 -5.60 -0.14
CA CYS A 113 -8.96 -5.98 1.14
C CYS A 113 -9.97 -4.92 1.58
N VAL A 114 -10.78 -5.28 2.55
CA VAL A 114 -11.68 -4.33 3.20
C VAL A 114 -11.30 -4.24 4.66
N MET A 115 -11.14 -3.01 5.14
CA MET A 115 -11.09 -2.72 6.56
C MET A 115 -12.50 -2.44 7.05
N ARG A 116 -13.01 -3.31 7.91
CA ARG A 116 -14.25 -3.03 8.64
C ARG A 116 -13.94 -2.05 9.78
N ALA A 117 -14.94 -1.23 10.07
CA ALA A 117 -14.93 -0.24 11.16
C ALA A 117 -15.71 -0.75 12.39
N ASP A 118 -16.21 -1.98 12.30
CA ASP A 118 -16.88 -2.70 13.37
C ASP A 118 -16.15 -4.02 13.67
N ASP A 119 -16.60 -4.68 14.73
CA ASP A 119 -16.08 -5.98 15.17
C ASP A 119 -17.03 -7.14 14.79
N GLN A 120 -17.81 -7.00 13.72
CA GLN A 120 -18.88 -7.95 13.35
C GLN A 120 -18.42 -9.07 12.40
N ALA A 121 -17.15 -9.10 12.00
CA ALA A 121 -16.58 -10.14 11.15
C ALA A 121 -15.21 -10.61 11.69
N PRO A 122 -14.81 -11.86 11.42
CA PRO A 122 -13.47 -12.33 11.73
C PRO A 122 -12.42 -11.59 10.88
N GLY A 123 -11.23 -11.39 11.44
CA GLY A 123 -10.12 -10.74 10.74
C GLY A 123 -9.02 -10.30 11.71
N PHE A 124 -7.96 -9.74 11.14
CA PHE A 124 -6.92 -9.08 11.94
C PHE A 124 -7.40 -7.73 12.42
N LYS A 125 -7.15 -7.43 13.71
CA LYS A 125 -7.37 -6.11 14.28
C LYS A 125 -6.04 -5.35 14.32
N ILE A 126 -6.07 -4.09 13.89
CA ILE A 126 -4.90 -3.22 13.96
C ILE A 126 -4.76 -2.72 15.40
N ALA A 127 -3.76 -3.22 16.12
CA ALA A 127 -3.48 -2.78 17.49
C ALA A 127 -2.77 -1.41 17.52
N LYS A 128 -1.83 -1.21 16.59
CA LYS A 128 -1.02 0.01 16.48
C LYS A 128 -0.49 0.15 15.07
N THR A 129 -0.30 1.39 14.64
CA THR A 129 0.37 1.77 13.40
C THR A 129 1.54 2.70 13.70
N GLY A 130 2.54 2.71 12.82
CA GLY A 130 3.70 3.57 12.91
C GLY A 130 4.22 3.94 11.53
N SER A 131 5.02 5.01 11.45
CA SER A 131 5.71 5.41 10.24
C SER A 131 7.02 6.06 10.63
N TYR A 132 8.09 5.65 9.97
CA TYR A 132 9.43 6.18 10.17
C TYR A 132 10.04 6.50 8.81
N PHE A 133 10.49 7.74 8.65
CA PHE A 133 11.20 8.19 7.46
C PHE A 133 12.68 8.27 7.79
N LEU A 134 13.50 7.53 7.04
CA LEU A 134 14.94 7.59 7.20
C LEU A 134 15.46 8.90 6.58
N PRO A 135 16.15 9.78 7.33
CA PRO A 135 16.66 11.03 6.78
C PRO A 135 17.66 10.82 5.65
N ASP A 136 17.66 11.74 4.69
CA ASP A 136 18.61 11.81 3.56
C ASP A 136 18.66 10.54 2.67
N SER A 137 17.57 9.76 2.66
CA SER A 137 17.49 8.47 1.96
C SER A 137 16.67 8.49 0.66
N GLU A 138 16.31 9.67 0.13
CA GLU A 138 15.45 9.83 -1.05
C GLU A 138 16.05 9.17 -2.30
N HIS A 139 17.37 9.07 -2.36
CA HIS A 139 18.10 8.46 -3.48
C HIS A 139 18.12 6.93 -3.43
N TYR A 140 17.68 6.30 -2.33
CA TYR A 140 17.76 4.84 -2.17
C TYR A 140 16.82 4.10 -3.11
N ILE A 141 15.57 4.54 -3.18
CA ILE A 141 14.53 3.96 -4.04
C ILE A 141 13.84 5.12 -4.72
N LYS A 142 14.02 5.26 -6.03
CA LYS A 142 13.40 6.35 -6.79
C LYS A 142 13.08 5.96 -8.22
N TYR A 143 12.22 6.77 -8.83
CA TYR A 143 12.04 6.82 -10.28
C TYR A 143 12.74 8.05 -10.85
N ASP A 144 13.54 7.84 -11.90
CA ASP A 144 13.86 8.92 -12.83
C ASP A 144 12.76 8.97 -13.90
N VAL A 145 12.03 10.08 -13.98
CA VAL A 145 10.99 10.28 -15.01
C VAL A 145 11.64 10.84 -16.26
N LYS A 146 11.49 10.12 -17.38
CA LYS A 146 12.03 10.50 -18.70
C LYS A 146 10.91 10.45 -19.74
N ASP A 147 11.20 10.88 -20.96
CA ASP A 147 10.27 10.80 -22.09
C ASP A 147 9.82 9.37 -22.38
N SER A 148 10.65 8.36 -22.05
CA SER A 148 10.29 6.94 -22.16
C SER A 148 9.61 6.37 -20.91
N GLY A 149 9.14 7.22 -19.99
CA GLY A 149 8.36 6.84 -18.82
C GLY A 149 9.18 6.76 -17.53
N PHE A 150 8.79 5.84 -16.63
CA PHE A 150 9.37 5.67 -15.31
C PHE A 150 10.59 4.75 -15.36
N HIS A 151 11.75 5.23 -14.89
CA HIS A 151 12.99 4.45 -14.81
C HIS A 151 13.31 4.18 -13.34
N PHE A 152 13.04 2.96 -12.89
CA PHE A 152 13.32 2.56 -11.51
C PHE A 152 14.83 2.50 -11.26
N THR A 153 15.26 3.06 -10.13
CA THR A 153 16.63 2.94 -9.67
C THR A 153 16.66 2.54 -8.21
N LEU A 154 17.63 1.68 -7.88
CA LEU A 154 17.86 1.15 -6.54
C LEU A 154 19.34 1.39 -6.17
N ASP A 155 19.56 2.14 -5.10
CA ASP A 155 20.89 2.28 -4.52
C ASP A 155 21.23 1.05 -3.68
N LYS A 156 22.49 0.62 -3.72
CA LYS A 156 22.97 -0.50 -2.89
C LYS A 156 22.91 -0.19 -1.40
N ALA A 157 22.94 1.08 -1.02
CA ALA A 157 22.86 1.55 0.36
C ALA A 157 21.56 1.12 1.06
N VAL A 158 20.48 0.90 0.32
CA VAL A 158 19.18 0.44 0.86
C VAL A 158 19.31 -0.87 1.65
N MET A 159 20.19 -1.77 1.24
CA MET A 159 20.40 -3.05 1.94
C MET A 159 21.02 -2.84 3.33
N ASN A 160 21.77 -1.76 3.49
CA ASN A 160 22.45 -1.44 4.74
C ASN A 160 21.56 -0.64 5.71
N SER A 161 20.43 -0.10 5.25
CA SER A 161 19.56 0.76 6.06
C SER A 161 18.63 0.00 6.99
N ILE A 162 18.50 -1.32 6.81
CA ILE A 162 17.63 -2.18 7.65
C ILE A 162 18.00 -2.06 9.13
N LYS A 163 19.31 -2.01 9.44
CA LYS A 163 19.81 -1.88 10.82
C LYS A 163 19.41 -0.54 11.46
N ASP A 164 19.18 0.49 10.66
CA ASP A 164 18.86 1.84 11.12
C ASP A 164 17.36 1.97 11.41
N VAL A 165 16.51 1.20 10.70
CA VAL A 165 15.05 1.21 10.89
C VAL A 165 14.56 0.11 11.85
N ALA A 166 15.30 -0.99 12.01
CA ALA A 166 14.91 -2.11 12.88
C ALA A 166 14.61 -1.70 14.34
N PRO A 167 15.38 -0.79 14.98
CA PRO A 167 15.08 -0.34 16.34
C PRO A 167 13.70 0.33 16.47
N MET A 168 13.22 1.01 15.42
CA MET A 168 11.91 1.68 15.43
C MET A 168 10.76 0.66 15.38
N MET A 169 10.95 -0.45 14.66
CA MET A 169 9.99 -1.56 14.70
C MET A 169 9.97 -2.22 16.09
N GLU A 170 11.15 -2.37 16.70
CA GLU A 170 11.29 -2.94 18.03
C GLU A 170 10.60 -2.08 19.11
N GLU A 171 10.80 -0.76 19.06
CA GLU A 171 10.14 0.20 19.93
C GLU A 171 8.62 0.13 19.76
N LEU A 172 8.11 0.16 18.53
CA LEU A 172 6.67 0.06 18.26
C LEU A 172 6.06 -1.22 18.85
N ASN A 173 6.74 -2.35 18.70
CA ASN A 173 6.27 -3.63 19.21
C ASN A 173 6.31 -3.67 20.75
N TYR A 174 7.38 -3.16 21.35
CA TYR A 174 7.55 -3.13 22.80
C TYR A 174 6.54 -2.18 23.47
N GLU A 175 6.30 -1.00 22.91
CA GLU A 175 5.28 -0.06 23.41
C GLU A 175 3.86 -0.63 23.34
N THR A 176 3.58 -1.45 22.32
CA THR A 176 2.24 -1.97 22.08
C THR A 176 1.95 -3.24 22.87
N PHE A 177 2.92 -4.16 22.94
CA PHE A 177 2.72 -5.51 23.45
C PHE A 177 3.66 -5.90 24.60
N ASN A 178 4.58 -5.01 24.99
CA ASN A 178 5.60 -5.28 26.01
C ASN A 178 6.42 -6.55 25.70
N GLN A 179 6.75 -6.76 24.42
CA GLN A 179 7.53 -7.89 23.93
C GLN A 179 8.46 -7.50 22.76
N HIS A 180 9.49 -8.30 22.54
CA HIS A 180 10.41 -8.14 21.42
C HIS A 180 9.82 -8.65 20.10
N CYS A 181 10.21 -8.10 18.94
CA CYS A 181 9.65 -8.53 17.66
C CYS A 181 9.86 -10.02 17.39
N ALA A 182 10.99 -10.59 17.84
CA ALA A 182 11.30 -12.02 17.70
C ALA A 182 10.28 -12.96 18.38
N GLN A 183 9.41 -12.42 19.25
CA GLN A 183 8.34 -13.16 19.92
C GLN A 183 7.01 -13.10 19.18
N ASN A 184 6.94 -12.39 18.05
CA ASN A 184 5.72 -12.32 17.24
C ASN A 184 5.43 -13.67 16.57
N ASP A 185 4.16 -14.05 16.52
CA ASP A 185 3.72 -15.33 15.95
C ASP A 185 4.01 -15.44 14.45
N PHE A 186 4.01 -14.30 13.74
CA PHE A 186 4.27 -14.22 12.31
C PHE A 186 4.74 -12.82 11.90
N PHE A 187 5.31 -12.74 10.70
CA PHE A 187 5.69 -11.49 10.04
C PHE A 187 5.10 -11.46 8.63
N ILE A 188 4.70 -10.27 8.19
CA ILE A 188 4.30 -10.01 6.81
C ILE A 188 5.30 -8.99 6.27
N PHE A 189 6.00 -9.35 5.20
CA PHE A 189 7.00 -8.51 4.51
C PHE A 189 6.48 -8.13 3.12
#